data_AF-A0A7J7F4G8-F1
#
_entry.id   AF-A0A7J7F4G8-F1
#
_cell.length_a   1.000
_cell.length_b   1.000
_cell.length_c   1.000
_cell.angle_alpha   90.00
_cell.angle_beta   90.00
_cell.angle_gamma   90.00
#
_symmetry.space_group_name_H-M   'P 1'
#
loop_
_entity.id
_entity.type
_entity.pdbx_description
1 polymer ?
#
loop_
_entity_poly.entity_id
_entity_poly.type
_entity_poly.pdbx_seq_one_letter_code
_entity_poly.pdbx_strand_id
1 'polypeptide(L)'
;MRPGPRGCCCRRPVRANGCVANGEVRNGYVRSSAAAAARQALDHRSGAESGPVPEKHCALTLPVVHHVTQNGGLYKRPFNEAFEETPMLVAVLTYVGYGVLTLFGYLRDFLRHWRIEKCHHATEREEQQHSTICWQDFVSLYQDFENFYTRNLYMRIRDNWNRPICSVPGARVDIMERQSHDYNWSFKYTGNIIKGVINMGSYNYLGFARNTGSCQEAAAKVLEQYGVGVCSTRQEIGNLDKHEELEKLVASFLGVEAAMAYGMGFATNSMNIPALVGKGCLILSDELNHASLVLGARLSGATIRIFKHNNMQSLEKLLKDAIVYGQPRTRRPWKKILILVEGIYSMEGSIVRLPEVIALKKKYKAYLYLDEAHSIGALGPTGRGVVDYFGLDPEDVDVMMGTFTKSFGAAGGYIGGKKELIDYLRTHSHSAVYATSLSPPVVEQIVTSMKCIMGQDGTTLGKSFFSWKIS
;
A
#
# COMPACT_ATOMS: atom_id res chain seq x y z
N MET A 1 -23.80 46.38 41.10
CA MET A 1 -24.61 46.36 39.87
C MET A 1 -23.68 46.31 38.66
N ARG A 2 -23.83 45.32 37.78
CA ARG A 2 -23.01 45.13 36.56
C ARG A 2 -23.28 46.23 35.52
N PRO A 3 -22.29 46.54 34.67
CA PRO A 3 -22.41 46.28 33.23
C PRO A 3 -21.11 45.63 32.70
N GLY A 4 -21.10 44.48 32.02
CA GLY A 4 -21.60 44.23 30.65
C GLY A 4 -20.37 44.05 29.71
N PRO A 5 -20.08 42.85 29.15
CA PRO A 5 -18.84 42.62 28.41
C PRO A 5 -18.93 43.08 26.94
N ARG A 6 -17.84 43.70 26.46
CA ARG A 6 -17.67 44.21 25.09
C ARG A 6 -17.55 43.05 24.09
N GLY A 7 -18.36 43.10 23.04
CA GLY A 7 -18.32 42.17 21.91
C GLY A 7 -17.14 42.43 20.97
N CYS A 8 -16.51 41.34 20.51
CA CYS A 8 -15.44 41.35 19.53
C CYS A 8 -16.01 41.17 18.11
N CYS A 9 -15.52 41.98 17.16
CA CYS A 9 -15.87 41.98 15.75
C CYS A 9 -15.37 40.73 15.02
N CYS A 10 -16.28 39.88 14.52
CA CYS A 10 -16.02 38.98 13.41
C CYS A 10 -17.16 39.10 12.37
N ARG A 11 -16.78 39.57 11.16
CA ARG A 11 -17.67 39.76 10.01
C ARG A 11 -18.18 38.40 9.48
N ARG A 12 -19.49 38.31 9.22
CA ARG A 12 -20.13 37.20 8.50
C ARG A 12 -19.70 37.18 7.01
N PRO A 13 -19.41 36.02 6.40
CA PRO A 13 -19.37 35.91 4.95
C PRO A 13 -20.79 35.75 4.37
N VAL A 14 -21.01 36.44 3.27
CA VAL A 14 -22.24 36.51 2.47
C VAL A 14 -22.48 35.18 1.75
N ARG A 15 -23.75 34.73 1.74
CA ARG A 15 -24.24 33.57 0.97
C ARG A 15 -24.01 33.77 -0.54
N ALA A 16 -23.30 32.85 -1.18
CA ALA A 16 -23.31 32.67 -2.63
C ALA A 16 -24.14 31.42 -2.97
N ASN A 17 -25.38 31.64 -3.39
CA ASN A 17 -26.19 30.63 -4.09
C ASN A 17 -25.80 30.65 -5.57
N GLY A 18 -25.54 29.49 -6.17
CA GLY A 18 -25.46 29.36 -7.63
C GLY A 18 -24.76 28.10 -8.14
N CYS A 19 -25.56 27.11 -8.52
CA CYS A 19 -25.27 26.02 -9.46
C CYS A 19 -24.28 24.91 -9.02
N VAL A 20 -24.78 23.95 -8.22
CA VAL A 20 -24.32 22.56 -8.29
C VAL A 20 -25.41 21.76 -8.98
N ALA A 21 -25.30 21.64 -10.31
CA ALA A 21 -26.14 20.74 -11.09
C ALA A 21 -25.49 19.36 -11.11
N ASN A 22 -26.19 18.38 -10.51
CA ASN A 22 -26.15 16.94 -10.75
C ASN A 22 -24.79 16.33 -11.14
N GLY A 23 -24.09 15.87 -10.10
CA GLY A 23 -23.08 14.82 -10.21
C GLY A 23 -23.06 14.06 -8.90
N GLU A 24 -23.83 12.97 -8.81
CA GLU A 24 -23.67 11.98 -7.75
C GLU A 24 -22.25 11.40 -7.84
N VAL A 25 -21.33 11.94 -7.06
CA VAL A 25 -19.99 11.38 -6.90
C VAL A 25 -20.10 10.28 -5.85
N ARG A 26 -20.28 9.04 -6.32
CA ARG A 26 -20.08 7.85 -5.48
C ARG A 26 -18.66 7.89 -4.92
N ASN A 27 -18.57 7.98 -3.59
CA ASN A 27 -17.31 7.89 -2.84
C ASN A 27 -16.59 6.60 -3.21
N GLY A 28 -15.47 6.74 -3.94
CA GLY A 28 -14.49 5.69 -4.13
C GLY A 28 -13.71 5.49 -2.85
N TYR A 29 -14.30 4.74 -1.90
CA TYR A 29 -13.50 3.83 -1.10
C TYR A 29 -13.06 2.71 -2.04
N VAL A 30 -11.75 2.56 -2.18
CA VAL A 30 -11.14 1.34 -2.71
C VAL A 30 -11.83 0.19 -1.97
N ARG A 31 -12.52 -0.68 -2.72
CA ARG A 31 -13.10 -1.91 -2.17
C ARG A 31 -11.95 -2.69 -1.55
N SER A 32 -11.73 -2.52 -0.25
CA SER A 32 -10.76 -3.29 0.51
C SER A 32 -11.20 -4.75 0.46
N SER A 33 -10.58 -5.52 -0.44
CA SER A 33 -9.97 -6.86 -0.29
C SER A 33 -10.37 -7.83 0.84
N ALA A 34 -11.50 -7.65 1.52
CA ALA A 34 -11.98 -8.59 2.51
C ALA A 34 -12.46 -9.93 1.89
N ALA A 35 -12.59 -10.00 0.56
CA ALA A 35 -12.85 -11.23 -0.18
C ALA A 35 -11.62 -12.17 -0.30
N ALA A 36 -10.40 -11.69 -0.06
CA ALA A 36 -9.18 -12.50 -0.23
C ALA A 36 -8.84 -13.40 0.97
N ALA A 37 -9.51 -13.23 2.12
CA ALA A 37 -9.14 -13.88 3.38
C ALA A 37 -9.92 -15.16 3.73
N ALA A 38 -10.79 -15.67 2.85
CA ALA A 38 -11.63 -16.84 3.15
C ALA A 38 -11.25 -18.07 2.33
N ARG A 39 -10.10 -18.69 2.62
CA ARG A 39 -9.80 -20.07 2.19
C ARG A 39 -8.96 -20.81 3.23
N GLN A 40 -9.61 -21.50 4.17
CA GLN A 40 -9.08 -22.73 4.76
C GLN A 40 -10.18 -23.57 5.41
N ALA A 41 -10.01 -24.89 5.28
CA ALA A 41 -10.79 -26.01 5.81
C ALA A 41 -11.98 -26.50 4.97
N LEU A 42 -11.78 -27.65 4.33
CA LEU A 42 -12.50 -28.90 4.64
C LEU A 42 -11.91 -30.03 3.78
N ASP A 43 -11.18 -30.94 4.40
CA ASP A 43 -11.32 -32.35 4.05
C ASP A 43 -11.00 -33.22 5.27
N HIS A 44 -12.06 -33.76 5.86
CA HIS A 44 -12.01 -34.84 6.84
C HIS A 44 -12.30 -36.14 6.10
N ARG A 45 -11.33 -37.05 6.03
CA ARG A 45 -11.60 -38.50 6.03
C ARG A 45 -10.58 -39.25 6.88
N SER A 46 -11.13 -40.09 7.74
CA SER A 46 -10.53 -41.06 8.64
C SER A 46 -9.99 -42.29 7.90
N GLY A 47 -8.90 -42.89 8.42
CA GLY A 47 -8.67 -44.34 8.35
C GLY A 47 -7.30 -44.80 7.83
N ALA A 48 -6.49 -45.29 8.78
CA ALA A 48 -5.59 -46.45 8.71
C ALA A 48 -4.31 -46.47 7.82
N GLU A 49 -3.22 -46.74 8.55
CA GLU A 49 -2.05 -47.59 8.25
C GLU A 49 -0.95 -47.16 7.27
N SER A 50 0.27 -47.35 7.78
CA SER A 50 1.58 -46.96 7.28
C SER A 50 2.17 -47.99 6.31
N GLY A 51 2.60 -47.52 5.14
CA GLY A 51 3.50 -48.22 4.23
C GLY A 51 4.05 -47.26 3.16
N PRO A 52 5.30 -47.43 2.67
CA PRO A 52 5.93 -46.47 1.77
C PRO A 52 5.44 -46.67 0.33
N VAL A 53 4.90 -45.61 -0.28
CA VAL A 53 4.43 -45.59 -1.69
C VAL A 53 5.46 -44.83 -2.54
N PRO A 54 5.85 -45.33 -3.73
CA PRO A 54 6.96 -44.78 -4.50
C PRO A 54 6.58 -43.49 -5.26
N GLU A 55 7.56 -42.61 -5.44
CA GLU A 55 7.46 -41.36 -6.20
C GLU A 55 6.97 -41.61 -7.63
N LYS A 56 5.73 -41.19 -7.92
CA LYS A 56 5.27 -40.96 -9.29
C LYS A 56 5.25 -39.46 -9.52
N HIS A 57 6.09 -38.98 -10.42
CA HIS A 57 6.03 -37.64 -10.97
C HIS A 57 4.65 -37.37 -11.57
N CYS A 58 3.82 -36.62 -10.84
CA CYS A 58 2.56 -36.11 -11.35
C CYS A 58 2.86 -34.76 -12.02
N ALA A 59 3.18 -34.80 -13.31
CA ALA A 59 3.17 -33.60 -14.16
C ALA A 59 1.70 -33.18 -14.37
N LEU A 60 1.14 -32.46 -13.41
CA LEU A 60 -0.10 -31.72 -13.58
C LEU A 60 0.19 -30.54 -14.51
N THR A 61 0.01 -30.75 -15.81
CA THR A 61 -0.14 -29.67 -16.78
C THR A 61 -1.40 -28.90 -16.42
N LEU A 62 -1.24 -27.81 -15.65
CA LEU A 62 -2.28 -26.82 -15.43
C LEU A 62 -2.71 -26.25 -16.79
N PRO A 63 -4.02 -26.20 -17.11
CA PRO A 63 -4.47 -25.59 -18.35
C PRO A 63 -4.14 -24.10 -18.31
N VAL A 64 -3.29 -23.67 -19.23
CA VAL A 64 -2.97 -22.25 -19.44
C VAL A 64 -4.20 -21.57 -20.02
N VAL A 65 -4.98 -20.89 -19.17
CA VAL A 65 -6.12 -20.09 -19.61
C VAL A 65 -5.57 -18.79 -20.21
N HIS A 66 -5.55 -18.71 -21.53
CA HIS A 66 -5.12 -17.52 -22.27
C HIS A 66 -6.24 -16.47 -22.33
N HIS A 67 -6.38 -15.65 -21.29
CA HIS A 67 -7.06 -14.36 -21.43
C HIS A 67 -6.04 -13.22 -21.47
N VAL A 68 -5.46 -13.05 -22.66
CA VAL A 68 -4.63 -11.89 -22.96
C VAL A 68 -5.56 -10.72 -23.26
N THR A 69 -5.61 -9.73 -22.36
CA THR A 69 -6.07 -8.38 -22.74
C THR A 69 -5.27 -8.02 -23.98
N GLN A 70 -5.93 -7.88 -25.14
CA GLN A 70 -5.26 -7.67 -26.43
C GLN A 70 -4.48 -6.36 -26.38
N ASN A 71 -3.25 -6.38 -25.91
CA ASN A 71 -2.50 -5.19 -25.52
C ASN A 71 -1.69 -4.55 -26.67
N GLY A 72 -2.02 -4.90 -27.92
CA GLY A 72 -1.36 -4.36 -29.11
C GLY A 72 0.07 -4.88 -29.24
N GLY A 73 0.58 -5.00 -30.46
CA GLY A 73 1.89 -5.61 -30.75
C GLY A 73 3.12 -4.76 -30.36
N LEU A 74 3.03 -3.88 -29.37
CA LEU A 74 4.12 -2.98 -28.96
C LEU A 74 5.28 -3.73 -28.31
N TYR A 75 5.02 -4.89 -27.70
CA TYR A 75 6.04 -5.77 -27.13
C TYR A 75 5.92 -7.16 -27.74
N LYS A 76 7.06 -7.71 -28.18
CA LYS A 76 7.11 -8.95 -28.99
C LYS A 76 7.28 -10.22 -28.16
N ARG A 77 7.67 -10.13 -26.88
CA ARG A 77 7.80 -11.32 -26.02
C ARG A 77 6.44 -11.66 -25.41
N PRO A 78 6.06 -12.94 -25.34
CA PRO A 78 4.84 -13.36 -24.66
C PRO A 78 4.96 -13.00 -23.17
N PHE A 79 4.02 -12.19 -22.69
CA PHE A 79 3.87 -11.87 -21.28
C PHE A 79 2.93 -12.90 -20.66
N ASN A 80 3.51 -13.89 -19.97
CA ASN A 80 2.75 -14.97 -19.35
C ASN A 80 2.50 -14.62 -17.89
N GLU A 81 1.31 -14.11 -17.61
CA GLU A 81 0.76 -14.08 -16.26
C GLU A 81 -0.26 -15.20 -16.12
N ALA A 82 -0.09 -16.03 -15.09
CA ALA A 82 -1.10 -16.98 -14.67
C ALA A 82 -1.83 -16.37 -13.49
N PHE A 83 -3.02 -15.83 -13.74
CA PHE A 83 -3.93 -15.40 -12.68
C PHE A 83 -5.06 -16.42 -12.57
N GLU A 84 -5.30 -16.95 -11.38
CA GLU A 84 -6.52 -17.71 -11.14
C GLU A 84 -7.66 -16.70 -10.99
N GLU A 85 -8.43 -16.50 -12.06
CA GLU A 85 -9.61 -15.63 -11.99
C GLU A 85 -10.54 -16.13 -10.88
N THR A 86 -11.12 -15.19 -10.13
CA THR A 86 -12.09 -15.54 -9.11
C THR A 86 -13.28 -16.21 -9.79
N PRO A 87 -13.59 -17.49 -9.50
CA PRO A 87 -14.71 -18.15 -10.13
C PRO A 87 -15.99 -17.36 -9.88
N MET A 88 -16.82 -17.17 -10.92
CA MET A 88 -18.03 -16.34 -10.82
C MET A 88 -18.94 -16.76 -9.65
N LEU A 89 -19.02 -18.07 -9.38
CA LEU A 89 -19.74 -18.60 -8.22
C LEU A 89 -19.21 -18.04 -6.89
N VAL A 90 -17.88 -18.03 -6.70
CA VAL A 90 -17.24 -17.50 -5.50
C VAL A 90 -17.50 -16.00 -5.37
N ALA A 91 -17.40 -15.25 -6.47
CA ALA A 91 -17.70 -13.81 -6.47
C ALA A 91 -19.16 -13.56 -6.06
N VAL A 92 -20.12 -14.26 -6.68
CA VAL A 92 -21.55 -14.13 -6.37
C VAL A 92 -21.83 -14.52 -4.92
N LEU A 93 -21.34 -15.68 -4.46
CA LEU A 93 -21.52 -16.13 -3.08
C LEU A 93 -20.93 -15.13 -2.07
N THR A 94 -19.79 -14.52 -2.40
CA THR A 94 -19.18 -13.47 -1.58
C THR A 94 -20.09 -12.24 -1.49
N TYR A 95 -20.61 -11.74 -2.62
CA TYR A 95 -21.55 -10.61 -2.61
C TYR A 95 -22.87 -10.93 -1.91
N VAL A 96 -23.40 -12.15 -2.10
CA VAL A 96 -24.59 -12.63 -1.37
C VAL A 96 -24.29 -12.69 0.12
N GLY A 97 -23.13 -13.21 0.53
CA GLY A 97 -22.68 -13.24 1.92
C GLY A 97 -22.63 -11.84 2.54
N TYR A 98 -22.03 -10.87 1.84
CA TYR A 98 -22.06 -9.47 2.27
C TYR A 98 -23.48 -8.93 2.38
N GLY A 99 -24.33 -9.19 1.37
CA GLY A 99 -25.74 -8.77 1.40
C GLY A 99 -26.48 -9.32 2.61
N VAL A 100 -26.32 -10.61 2.91
CA VAL A 100 -26.90 -11.27 4.08
C VAL A 100 -26.37 -10.63 5.37
N LEU A 101 -25.04 -10.48 5.51
CA LEU A 101 -24.44 -9.85 6.69
C LEU A 101 -24.94 -8.41 6.91
N THR A 102 -25.08 -7.63 5.84
CA THR A 102 -25.61 -6.26 5.89
C THR A 102 -27.08 -6.24 6.27
N LEU A 103 -27.91 -7.11 5.68
CA LEU A 103 -29.34 -7.23 6.03
C LEU A 103 -29.52 -7.62 7.50
N PHE A 104 -28.77 -8.61 7.99
CA PHE A 104 -28.79 -8.98 9.40
C PHE A 104 -28.26 -7.86 10.30
N GLY A 105 -27.25 -7.11 9.85
CA GLY A 105 -26.77 -5.93 10.58
C GLY A 105 -27.86 -4.88 10.77
N TYR A 106 -28.62 -4.56 9.71
CA TYR A 106 -29.74 -3.62 9.80
C TYR A 106 -30.90 -4.15 10.63
N LEU A 107 -31.22 -5.44 10.51
CA LEU A 107 -32.23 -6.08 11.36
C LEU A 107 -31.86 -5.98 12.84
N ARG A 108 -30.60 -6.20 13.20
CA ARG A 108 -30.14 -6.07 14.59
C ARG A 108 -30.19 -4.63 15.08
N ASP A 109 -29.83 -3.67 14.25
CA ASP A 109 -29.98 -2.25 14.62
C ASP A 109 -31.45 -1.88 14.83
N PHE A 110 -32.36 -2.41 14.01
CA PHE A 110 -33.79 -2.31 14.23
C PHE A 110 -34.21 -2.95 15.57
N LEU A 111 -33.80 -4.18 15.86
CA LEU A 111 -34.11 -4.83 17.14
C LEU A 111 -33.57 -4.06 18.35
N ARG A 112 -32.40 -3.43 18.24
CA ARG A 112 -31.83 -2.56 19.28
C ARG A 112 -32.64 -1.27 19.46
N HIS A 113 -33.11 -0.67 18.38
CA HIS A 113 -33.99 0.50 18.44
C HIS A 113 -35.28 0.20 19.21
N TRP A 114 -35.84 -0.99 19.02
CA TRP A 114 -37.02 -1.47 19.77
C TRP A 114 -36.67 -2.08 21.14
N ARG A 115 -35.43 -1.95 21.61
CA ARG A 115 -34.91 -2.46 22.89
C ARG A 115 -35.07 -3.98 23.09
N ILE A 116 -35.23 -4.73 22.00
CA ILE A 116 -35.29 -6.19 21.99
C ILE A 116 -33.88 -6.79 22.15
N GLU A 117 -32.88 -6.16 21.53
CA GLU A 117 -31.47 -6.53 21.65
C GLU A 117 -30.69 -5.43 22.40
N LYS A 118 -29.77 -5.80 23.29
CA LYS A 118 -28.87 -4.84 23.95
C LYS A 118 -27.74 -4.42 23.01
N CYS A 119 -27.45 -3.12 22.94
CA CYS A 119 -26.25 -2.61 22.29
C CYS A 119 -25.07 -2.67 23.26
N HIS A 120 -24.06 -3.48 22.95
CA HIS A 120 -22.81 -3.55 23.72
C HIS A 120 -21.76 -2.52 23.24
N HIS A 121 -22.02 -1.85 22.11
CA HIS A 121 -21.14 -0.81 21.59
C HIS A 121 -21.40 0.51 22.31
N ALA A 122 -20.34 1.31 22.50
CA ALA A 122 -20.52 2.71 22.86
C ALA A 122 -21.19 3.43 21.69
N THR A 123 -22.41 3.90 21.88
CA THR A 123 -23.11 4.77 20.93
C THR A 123 -23.14 6.18 21.49
N GLU A 124 -23.16 7.18 20.60
CA GLU A 124 -23.54 8.53 21.00
C GLU A 124 -24.89 8.49 21.73
N ARG A 125 -25.05 9.29 22.78
CA ARG A 125 -26.28 9.27 23.58
C ARG A 125 -27.44 9.78 22.72
N GLU A 126 -28.61 9.15 22.79
CA GLU A 126 -29.81 9.60 22.04
C GLU A 126 -30.18 11.07 22.35
N GLU A 127 -29.89 11.56 23.56
CA GLU A 127 -30.04 12.98 23.94
C GLU A 127 -29.17 13.92 23.09
N GLN A 128 -28.08 13.45 22.48
CA GLN A 128 -27.25 14.22 21.55
C GLN A 128 -27.87 14.31 20.14
N GLN A 129 -28.77 13.39 19.76
CA GLN A 129 -29.43 13.40 18.46
C GLN A 129 -30.82 14.07 18.50
N HIS A 130 -31.50 14.11 19.66
CA HIS A 130 -32.89 14.59 19.79
C HIS A 130 -33.11 15.71 20.84
N SER A 131 -32.06 16.26 21.48
CA SER A 131 -32.21 17.46 22.34
C SER A 131 -32.20 18.74 21.53
N THR A 132 -33.31 19.48 21.57
CA THR A 132 -33.47 20.84 21.00
C THR A 132 -32.68 21.91 21.78
N ILE A 133 -31.96 21.55 22.85
CA ILE A 133 -31.21 22.50 23.67
C ILE A 133 -29.74 22.02 23.77
N CYS A 134 -28.88 22.74 23.03
CA CYS A 134 -27.42 22.86 23.16
C CYS A 134 -26.45 21.89 22.43
N TRP A 135 -26.87 20.92 21.62
CA TRP A 135 -25.91 19.98 20.99
C TRP A 135 -26.00 19.81 19.46
N GLN A 136 -26.84 20.58 18.76
CA GLN A 136 -26.92 20.57 17.28
C GLN A 136 -25.66 21.10 16.56
N ASP A 137 -24.70 21.67 17.28
CA ASP A 137 -23.48 22.26 16.72
C ASP A 137 -22.29 21.28 16.65
N PHE A 138 -22.44 20.02 17.10
CA PHE A 138 -21.37 19.03 17.07
C PHE A 138 -21.53 18.06 15.89
N VAL A 139 -20.46 17.90 15.12
CA VAL A 139 -20.35 16.87 14.08
C VAL A 139 -20.33 15.50 14.77
N SER A 140 -21.09 14.53 14.27
CA SER A 140 -21.04 13.17 14.78
C SER A 140 -19.60 12.66 14.76
N LEU A 141 -19.19 11.98 15.83
CA LEU A 141 -17.85 11.42 15.98
C LEU A 141 -17.60 10.24 15.02
N TYR A 142 -18.66 9.69 14.43
CA TYR A 142 -18.57 8.51 13.57
C TYR A 142 -19.24 8.74 12.22
N GLN A 143 -18.67 8.17 11.16
CA GLN A 143 -19.41 8.01 9.91
C GLN A 143 -20.43 6.87 10.06
N ASP A 144 -21.65 7.07 9.53
CA ASP A 144 -22.77 6.14 9.71
C ASP A 144 -22.42 4.69 9.33
N PHE A 145 -21.73 4.51 8.19
CA PHE A 145 -21.36 3.18 7.72
C PHE A 145 -20.24 2.53 8.54
N GLU A 146 -19.24 3.30 9.00
CA GLU A 146 -18.14 2.77 9.81
C GLU A 146 -18.65 2.29 11.17
N ASN A 147 -19.58 3.04 11.76
CA ASN A 147 -20.24 2.66 13.01
C ASN A 147 -21.07 1.39 12.82
N PHE A 148 -21.88 1.34 11.76
CA PHE A 148 -22.63 0.15 11.37
C PHE A 148 -21.73 -1.08 11.19
N TYR A 149 -20.66 -0.95 10.40
CA TYR A 149 -19.73 -2.02 10.11
C TYR A 149 -19.03 -2.51 11.38
N THR A 150 -18.55 -1.58 12.21
CA THR A 150 -17.86 -1.92 13.45
C THR A 150 -18.78 -2.70 14.39
N ARG A 151 -19.97 -2.16 14.65
CA ARG A 151 -20.95 -2.70 15.59
C ARG A 151 -21.51 -4.06 15.15
N ASN A 152 -21.77 -4.25 13.86
CA ASN A 152 -22.52 -5.41 13.37
C ASN A 152 -21.64 -6.49 12.73
N LEU A 153 -20.55 -6.11 12.07
CA LEU A 153 -19.72 -7.03 11.29
C LEU A 153 -18.34 -7.25 11.93
N TYR A 154 -17.56 -6.18 12.09
CA TYR A 154 -16.16 -6.27 12.52
C TYR A 154 -16.00 -7.00 13.86
N MET A 155 -16.81 -6.65 14.87
CA MET A 155 -16.72 -7.27 16.19
C MET A 155 -16.88 -8.78 16.17
N ARG A 156 -17.61 -9.35 15.20
CA ARG A 156 -17.79 -10.79 15.04
C ARG A 156 -16.59 -11.46 14.39
N ILE A 157 -16.00 -10.81 13.39
CA ILE A 157 -14.90 -11.40 12.61
C ILE A 157 -13.52 -11.09 13.18
N ARG A 158 -13.38 -10.14 14.11
CA ARG A 158 -12.09 -9.66 14.63
C ARG A 158 -11.22 -10.75 15.27
N ASP A 159 -11.80 -11.90 15.63
CA ASP A 159 -10.99 -13.03 16.12
C ASP A 159 -10.01 -13.55 15.06
N ASN A 160 -10.35 -13.42 13.77
CA ASN A 160 -9.49 -13.84 12.67
C ASN A 160 -8.29 -12.92 12.45
N TRP A 161 -8.38 -11.65 12.87
CA TRP A 161 -7.41 -10.60 12.49
C TRP A 161 -6.55 -10.14 13.67
N ASN A 162 -7.12 -10.08 14.87
CA ASN A 162 -6.46 -9.38 15.98
C ASN A 162 -5.65 -10.31 16.90
N ARG A 163 -5.23 -11.49 16.44
CA ARG A 163 -4.52 -12.45 17.31
C ARG A 163 -3.15 -11.88 17.71
N PRO A 164 -2.84 -11.73 19.01
CA PRO A 164 -1.57 -11.17 19.43
C PRO A 164 -0.42 -12.11 19.06
N ILE A 165 0.60 -11.54 18.41
CA ILE A 165 1.86 -12.23 18.11
C ILE A 165 2.80 -12.04 19.32
N CYS A 166 3.37 -13.13 19.81
CA CYS A 166 4.23 -13.17 21.00
C CYS A 166 5.70 -13.49 20.69
N SER A 167 6.03 -13.70 19.42
CA SER A 167 7.40 -13.88 18.95
C SER A 167 7.85 -12.72 18.07
N VAL A 168 9.09 -12.80 17.63
CA VAL A 168 9.61 -11.96 16.55
C VAL A 168 8.85 -12.24 15.25
N PRO A 169 8.69 -11.25 14.37
CA PRO A 169 8.13 -11.47 13.05
C PRO A 169 9.06 -12.41 12.28
N GLY A 170 8.51 -13.44 11.64
CA GLY A 170 9.27 -14.41 10.89
C GLY A 170 8.37 -15.36 10.11
N ALA A 171 8.97 -16.33 9.43
CA ALA A 171 8.25 -17.38 8.70
C ALA A 171 7.37 -18.24 9.64
N ARG A 172 7.75 -18.32 10.92
CA ARG A 172 6.94 -18.88 11.99
C ARG A 172 6.77 -17.84 13.09
N VAL A 173 5.57 -17.76 13.64
CA VAL A 173 5.24 -16.88 14.75
C VAL A 173 4.55 -17.64 15.87
N ASP A 174 4.74 -17.15 17.09
CA ASP A 174 4.03 -17.64 18.26
C ASP A 174 2.80 -16.76 18.50
N ILE A 175 1.65 -17.37 18.77
CA ILE A 175 0.38 -16.68 18.91
C ILE A 175 -0.17 -16.89 20.31
N MET A 176 -0.61 -15.80 20.97
CA MET A 176 -1.32 -15.88 22.24
C MET A 176 -2.68 -16.56 22.05
N GLU A 177 -2.91 -17.66 22.76
CA GLU A 177 -4.23 -18.27 22.81
C GLU A 177 -5.19 -17.38 23.60
N ARG A 178 -6.40 -17.26 23.07
CA ARG A 178 -7.47 -16.48 23.67
C ARG A 178 -8.80 -17.16 23.52
N GLN A 179 -9.70 -16.85 24.44
CA GLN A 179 -11.08 -17.30 24.39
C GLN A 179 -12.00 -16.09 24.53
N SER A 180 -13.16 -16.17 23.88
CA SER A 180 -14.24 -15.21 24.05
C SER A 180 -15.50 -15.96 24.47
N HIS A 181 -16.20 -15.42 25.47
CA HIS A 181 -17.48 -15.95 25.95
C HIS A 181 -18.65 -15.02 25.63
N ASP A 182 -18.37 -13.93 24.90
CA ASP A 182 -19.32 -12.87 24.58
C ASP A 182 -19.32 -12.57 23.08
N TYR A 183 -19.14 -13.58 22.23
CA TYR A 183 -19.14 -13.43 20.77
C TYR A 183 -18.10 -12.43 20.24
N ASN A 184 -16.87 -12.56 20.72
CA ASN A 184 -15.73 -11.73 20.37
C ASN A 184 -15.89 -10.28 20.82
N TRP A 185 -16.72 -9.94 21.81
CA TRP A 185 -16.79 -8.57 22.37
C TRP A 185 -15.64 -8.26 23.34
N SER A 186 -15.17 -9.28 24.05
CA SER A 186 -13.95 -9.28 24.84
C SER A 186 -13.17 -10.58 24.60
N PHE A 187 -11.88 -10.54 24.91
CA PHE A 187 -11.01 -11.70 24.83
C PHE A 187 -10.28 -11.87 26.16
N LYS A 188 -10.35 -13.07 26.72
CA LYS A 188 -9.51 -13.49 27.83
C LYS A 188 -8.31 -14.25 27.28
N TYR A 189 -7.11 -13.75 27.54
CA TYR A 189 -5.88 -14.48 27.22
C TYR A 189 -5.72 -15.64 28.19
N THR A 190 -5.45 -16.83 27.67
CA THR A 190 -5.33 -18.05 28.51
C THR A 190 -3.95 -18.14 29.17
N GLY A 191 -2.97 -17.36 28.69
CA GLY A 191 -1.57 -17.46 29.09
C GLY A 191 -0.80 -18.53 28.30
N ASN A 192 -1.52 -19.40 27.57
CA ASN A 192 -0.91 -20.37 26.68
C ASN A 192 -0.47 -19.71 25.38
N ILE A 193 0.68 -20.16 24.87
CA ILE A 193 1.25 -19.69 23.60
C ILE A 193 1.26 -20.86 22.61
N ILE A 194 0.57 -20.69 21.50
CA ILE A 194 0.63 -21.62 20.37
C ILE A 194 1.90 -21.31 19.60
N LYS A 195 2.88 -22.22 19.67
CA LYS A 195 4.21 -21.99 19.11
C LYS A 195 4.30 -22.41 17.65
N GLY A 196 5.16 -21.72 16.90
CA GLY A 196 5.61 -22.17 15.59
C GLY A 196 4.55 -22.16 14.49
N VAL A 197 3.53 -21.30 14.59
CA VAL A 197 2.48 -21.16 13.57
C VAL A 197 3.08 -20.57 12.31
N ILE A 198 2.79 -21.16 11.15
CA ILE A 198 3.30 -20.68 9.86
C ILE A 198 2.67 -19.32 9.53
N ASN A 199 3.50 -18.33 9.24
CA ASN A 199 3.06 -17.00 8.86
C ASN A 199 2.99 -16.87 7.33
N MET A 200 1.79 -16.98 6.78
CA MET A 200 1.55 -16.81 5.33
C MET A 200 1.11 -15.39 4.94
N GLY A 201 1.01 -14.46 5.90
CA GLY A 201 0.52 -13.09 5.67
C GLY A 201 1.59 -12.01 5.78
N SER A 202 2.86 -12.36 5.91
CA SER A 202 3.95 -11.40 6.07
C SER A 202 4.48 -10.85 4.75
N TYR A 203 4.81 -9.56 4.74
CA TYR A 203 5.59 -8.95 3.67
C TYR A 203 7.11 -9.00 3.88
N ASN A 204 7.59 -9.72 4.90
CA ASN A 204 9.01 -9.97 5.14
C ASN A 204 9.56 -11.02 4.16
N TYR A 205 9.48 -10.75 2.85
CA TYR A 205 9.68 -11.73 1.79
C TYR A 205 11.04 -12.44 1.84
N LEU A 206 12.10 -11.70 2.19
CA LEU A 206 13.47 -12.23 2.27
C LEU A 206 13.89 -12.60 3.70
N GLY A 207 13.02 -12.40 4.69
CA GLY A 207 13.30 -12.79 6.07
C GLY A 207 14.37 -11.94 6.77
N PHE A 208 14.57 -10.69 6.38
CA PHE A 208 15.55 -9.80 7.05
C PHE A 208 15.06 -9.23 8.38
N ALA A 209 13.74 -9.13 8.59
CA ALA A 209 13.20 -8.76 9.90
C ALA A 209 13.28 -9.96 10.85
N ARG A 210 14.43 -10.11 11.54
CA ARG A 210 14.71 -11.15 12.54
C ARG A 210 15.42 -10.52 13.75
N ASN A 211 15.44 -11.22 14.88
CA ASN A 211 16.16 -10.81 16.09
C ASN A 211 17.59 -11.34 16.19
N THR A 212 18.10 -11.97 15.13
CA THR A 212 19.45 -12.53 15.07
C THR A 212 20.05 -12.30 13.69
N GLY A 213 21.38 -12.36 13.61
CA GLY A 213 22.14 -12.23 12.38
C GLY A 213 22.61 -10.81 12.08
N SER A 214 23.32 -10.67 10.97
CA SER A 214 24.09 -9.47 10.63
C SER A 214 23.28 -8.17 10.67
N CYS A 215 22.04 -8.18 10.17
CA CYS A 215 21.18 -6.99 10.18
C CYS A 215 20.85 -6.52 11.60
N GLN A 216 20.49 -7.46 12.49
CA GLN A 216 20.17 -7.14 13.88
C GLN A 216 21.42 -6.69 14.66
N GLU A 217 22.55 -7.37 14.47
CA GLU A 217 23.82 -7.03 15.13
C GLU A 217 24.32 -5.65 14.70
N ALA A 218 24.27 -5.33 13.41
CA ALA A 218 24.65 -4.03 12.88
C ALA A 218 23.72 -2.92 13.40
N ALA A 219 22.41 -3.14 13.37
CA ALA A 219 21.44 -2.19 13.91
C ALA A 219 21.63 -1.94 15.41
N ALA A 220 21.92 -2.98 16.20
CA ALA A 220 22.21 -2.85 17.63
C ALA A 220 23.47 -2.01 17.89
N LYS A 221 24.55 -2.24 17.12
CA LYS A 221 25.77 -1.45 17.22
C LYS A 221 25.55 0.03 16.90
N VAL A 222 24.77 0.33 15.86
CA VAL A 222 24.42 1.72 15.52
C VAL A 222 23.51 2.34 16.58
N LEU A 223 22.59 1.57 17.16
CA LEU A 223 21.77 2.02 18.28
C LEU A 223 22.63 2.44 19.49
N GLU A 224 23.66 1.65 19.84
CA GLU A 224 24.58 1.99 20.94
C GLU A 224 25.38 3.28 20.67
N GLN A 225 25.72 3.54 19.40
CA GLN A 225 26.53 4.69 19.00
C GLN A 225 25.72 5.98 18.80
N TYR A 226 24.57 5.90 18.12
CA TYR A 226 23.77 7.05 17.69
C TYR A 226 22.47 7.23 18.48
N GLY A 227 22.09 6.24 19.29
CA GLY A 227 20.78 6.19 19.93
C GLY A 227 19.63 5.91 18.95
N VAL A 228 18.41 6.17 19.40
CA VAL A 228 17.18 5.83 18.64
C VAL A 228 16.91 6.83 17.50
N GLY A 229 17.25 8.10 17.67
CA GLY A 229 17.05 9.12 16.65
C GLY A 229 17.28 10.54 17.16
N VAL A 230 17.41 11.47 16.21
CA VAL A 230 17.71 12.89 16.48
C VAL A 230 16.43 13.72 16.68
N CYS A 231 15.26 13.19 16.30
CA CYS A 231 13.96 13.88 16.37
C CYS A 231 13.92 15.22 15.62
N SER A 232 14.77 15.40 14.61
CA SER A 232 14.85 16.59 13.75
C SER A 232 14.74 16.22 12.28
N THR A 233 14.48 17.20 11.43
CA THR A 233 14.39 17.03 9.98
C THR A 233 15.78 16.89 9.36
N ARG A 234 15.87 16.40 8.12
CA ARG A 234 17.14 16.27 7.40
C ARG A 234 17.79 17.63 7.09
N GLN A 235 17.03 18.72 7.05
CA GLN A 235 17.56 20.06 6.70
C GLN A 235 18.15 20.82 7.88
N GLU A 236 17.83 20.40 9.10
CA GLU A 236 18.34 21.00 10.33
C GLU A 236 19.54 20.17 10.84
N ILE A 237 19.35 19.41 11.92
CA ILE A 237 20.40 18.59 12.55
C ILE A 237 20.14 17.08 12.39
N GLY A 238 19.05 16.68 11.72
CA GLY A 238 18.66 15.28 11.56
C GLY A 238 19.39 14.53 10.44
N ASN A 239 20.30 15.17 9.69
CA ASN A 239 21.11 14.51 8.67
C ASN A 239 22.38 13.91 9.29
N LEU A 240 22.41 12.58 9.36
CA LEU A 240 23.58 11.81 9.81
C LEU A 240 24.31 11.20 8.62
N ASP A 241 25.58 10.88 8.79
CA ASP A 241 26.41 10.14 7.82
C ASP A 241 25.74 8.84 7.33
N LYS A 242 25.04 8.14 8.23
CA LYS A 242 24.25 6.96 7.89
C LYS A 242 23.17 7.19 6.84
N HIS A 243 22.53 8.36 6.84
CA HIS A 243 21.54 8.67 5.82
C HIS A 243 22.16 8.87 4.44
N GLU A 244 23.35 9.48 4.39
CA GLU A 244 24.08 9.66 3.14
C GLU A 244 24.61 8.33 2.60
N GLU A 245 25.08 7.44 3.48
CA GLU A 245 25.43 6.06 3.14
C GLU A 245 24.24 5.35 2.51
N LEU A 246 23.06 5.41 3.15
CA LEU A 246 21.84 4.81 2.64
C LEU A 246 21.45 5.37 1.26
N GLU A 247 21.41 6.70 1.09
CA GLU A 247 21.01 7.31 -0.18
C GLU A 247 21.95 6.94 -1.33
N LYS A 248 23.27 6.89 -1.08
CA LYS A 248 24.27 6.42 -2.05
C LYS A 248 24.07 4.94 -2.39
N LEU A 249 23.81 4.11 -1.39
CA LEU A 249 23.59 2.69 -1.58
C LEU A 249 22.31 2.41 -2.37
N VAL A 250 21.22 3.12 -2.07
CA VAL A 250 19.95 3.03 -2.82
C VAL A 250 20.15 3.43 -4.27
N ALA A 251 20.85 4.54 -4.54
CA ALA A 251 21.13 4.98 -5.91
C ALA A 251 21.92 3.91 -6.69
N SER A 252 22.96 3.35 -6.07
CA SER A 252 23.75 2.24 -6.63
C SER A 252 22.94 0.96 -6.85
N PHE A 253 22.04 0.64 -5.91
CA PHE A 253 21.16 -0.51 -6.01
C PHE A 253 20.19 -0.39 -7.18
N LEU A 254 19.57 0.78 -7.37
CA LEU A 254 18.63 1.03 -8.46
C LEU A 254 19.33 1.23 -9.82
N GLY A 255 20.60 1.62 -9.82
CA GLY A 255 21.32 1.99 -11.04
C GLY A 255 20.93 3.39 -11.54
N VAL A 256 20.68 4.33 -10.63
CA VAL A 256 20.28 5.71 -10.94
C VAL A 256 21.29 6.73 -10.38
N GLU A 257 21.23 7.97 -10.85
CA GLU A 257 22.19 9.02 -10.46
C GLU A 257 22.12 9.39 -8.98
N ALA A 258 20.92 9.44 -8.40
CA ALA A 258 20.72 9.80 -7.00
C ALA A 258 19.44 9.18 -6.42
N ALA A 259 19.37 9.10 -5.09
CA ALA A 259 18.18 8.71 -4.37
C ALA A 259 18.01 9.52 -3.08
N MET A 260 16.78 9.57 -2.58
CA MET A 260 16.42 10.19 -1.31
C MET A 260 15.57 9.23 -0.49
N ALA A 261 15.90 9.09 0.80
CA ALA A 261 15.16 8.25 1.73
C ALA A 261 14.16 9.07 2.57
N TYR A 262 13.03 8.45 2.91
CA TYR A 262 11.92 9.03 3.67
C TYR A 262 11.51 8.12 4.84
N GLY A 263 11.04 8.75 5.93
CA GLY A 263 10.65 8.08 7.17
C GLY A 263 9.51 7.06 7.06
N MET A 264 8.59 7.22 6.10
CA MET A 264 7.38 6.41 5.99
C MET A 264 7.06 6.08 4.52
N GLY A 265 6.87 4.79 4.19
CA GLY A 265 6.61 4.34 2.82
C GLY A 265 5.31 4.87 2.20
N PHE A 266 4.22 4.96 2.98
CA PHE A 266 2.97 5.56 2.48
C PHE A 266 3.16 7.05 2.14
N ALA A 267 3.83 7.78 3.04
CA ALA A 267 4.09 9.21 2.86
C ALA A 267 5.04 9.51 1.70
N THR A 268 5.95 8.57 1.37
CA THR A 268 6.82 8.67 0.19
C THR A 268 6.01 8.95 -1.08
N ASN A 269 4.87 8.30 -1.26
CA ASN A 269 3.96 8.60 -2.36
C ASN A 269 3.16 9.89 -2.09
N SER A 270 2.41 9.91 -0.99
CA SER A 270 1.36 10.92 -0.78
C SER A 270 1.89 12.35 -0.65
N MET A 271 3.13 12.52 -0.18
CA MET A 271 3.73 13.83 0.08
C MET A 271 4.71 14.30 -1.00
N ASN A 272 5.17 13.42 -1.90
CA ASN A 272 6.10 13.78 -2.97
C ASN A 272 5.43 13.99 -4.33
N ILE A 273 4.34 13.28 -4.65
CA ILE A 273 3.59 13.52 -5.90
C ILE A 273 3.15 14.99 -6.04
N PRO A 274 2.64 15.66 -4.97
CA PRO A 274 2.30 17.09 -5.04
C PRO A 274 3.48 18.03 -5.34
N ALA A 275 4.72 17.61 -5.09
CA ALA A 275 5.90 18.39 -5.47
C ALA A 275 6.21 18.27 -6.98
N LEU A 276 5.85 17.14 -7.60
CA LEU A 276 6.19 16.85 -9.00
C LEU A 276 5.22 17.47 -10.01
N VAL A 277 3.94 17.50 -9.65
CA VAL A 277 2.83 17.90 -10.51
C VAL A 277 1.81 18.75 -9.74
N GLY A 278 1.04 19.56 -10.45
CA GLY A 278 -0.03 20.37 -9.87
C GLY A 278 -1.00 20.92 -10.90
N LYS A 279 -1.57 22.11 -10.64
CA LYS A 279 -2.55 22.74 -11.54
C LYS A 279 -2.00 22.89 -12.98
N GLY A 280 -2.74 22.38 -13.95
CA GLY A 280 -2.36 22.36 -15.37
C GLY A 280 -1.52 21.15 -15.78
N CYS A 281 -1.27 20.20 -14.88
CA CYS A 281 -0.71 18.88 -15.18
C CYS A 281 -1.83 17.82 -15.24
N LEU A 282 -1.53 16.71 -15.91
CA LEU A 282 -2.38 15.52 -16.01
C LEU A 282 -1.70 14.33 -15.33
N ILE A 283 -2.43 13.62 -14.50
CA ILE A 283 -2.06 12.32 -13.95
C ILE A 283 -2.90 11.25 -14.64
N LEU A 284 -2.23 10.25 -15.21
CA LEU A 284 -2.85 9.01 -15.71
C LEU A 284 -2.57 7.92 -14.69
N SER A 285 -3.56 7.57 -13.89
CA SER A 285 -3.45 6.57 -12.82
C SER A 285 -4.02 5.24 -13.28
N ASP A 286 -3.32 4.14 -13.03
CA ASP A 286 -3.92 2.81 -13.10
C ASP A 286 -5.09 2.74 -12.08
N GLU A 287 -6.13 1.98 -12.41
CA GLU A 287 -7.34 1.87 -11.60
C GLU A 287 -7.13 1.11 -10.28
N LEU A 288 -6.10 0.26 -10.19
CA LEU A 288 -5.76 -0.51 -8.99
C LEU A 288 -4.58 0.08 -8.19
N ASN A 289 -4.15 1.31 -8.53
CA ASN A 289 -3.09 1.97 -7.78
C ASN A 289 -3.42 2.11 -6.28
N HIS A 290 -2.40 1.89 -5.47
CA HIS A 290 -2.45 1.90 -4.02
C HIS A 290 -2.95 3.24 -3.46
N ALA A 291 -3.62 3.19 -2.32
CA ALA A 291 -4.24 4.34 -1.67
C ALA A 291 -3.27 5.52 -1.45
N SER A 292 -1.97 5.25 -1.27
CA SER A 292 -0.95 6.29 -1.13
C SER A 292 -0.71 7.08 -2.42
N LEU A 293 -0.71 6.42 -3.58
CA LEU A 293 -0.61 7.05 -4.89
C LEU A 293 -1.86 7.89 -5.16
N VAL A 294 -3.03 7.32 -4.88
CA VAL A 294 -4.33 8.00 -5.03
C VAL A 294 -4.39 9.26 -4.14
N LEU A 295 -3.93 9.18 -2.89
CA LEU A 295 -3.90 10.33 -2.00
C LEU A 295 -2.93 11.41 -2.52
N GLY A 296 -1.71 11.05 -2.93
CA GLY A 296 -0.75 12.00 -3.48
C GLY A 296 -1.24 12.68 -4.76
N ALA A 297 -1.87 11.91 -5.65
CA ALA A 297 -2.49 12.45 -6.85
C ALA A 297 -3.59 13.47 -6.51
N ARG A 298 -4.46 13.16 -5.54
CA ARG A 298 -5.52 14.08 -5.09
C ARG A 298 -4.95 15.36 -4.45
N LEU A 299 -3.93 15.23 -3.60
CA LEU A 299 -3.28 16.37 -2.93
C LEU A 299 -2.56 17.31 -3.91
N SER A 300 -2.11 16.81 -5.07
CA SER A 300 -1.41 17.62 -6.07
C SER A 300 -2.27 18.73 -6.70
N GLY A 301 -3.59 18.55 -6.75
CA GLY A 301 -4.49 19.43 -7.50
C GLY A 301 -4.32 19.36 -9.03
N ALA A 302 -3.61 18.35 -9.55
CA ALA A 302 -3.55 18.03 -10.97
C ALA A 302 -4.90 17.43 -11.45
N THR A 303 -5.14 17.44 -12.76
CA THR A 303 -6.26 16.69 -13.33
C THR A 303 -5.91 15.21 -13.31
N ILE A 304 -6.80 14.36 -12.79
CA ILE A 304 -6.58 12.91 -12.71
C ILE A 304 -7.51 12.23 -13.71
N ARG A 305 -6.98 11.31 -14.51
CA ARG A 305 -7.76 10.36 -15.31
C ARG A 305 -7.29 8.95 -15.01
N ILE A 306 -8.24 8.03 -14.93
CA ILE A 306 -7.97 6.63 -14.61
C ILE A 306 -8.00 5.82 -15.90
N PHE A 307 -7.00 4.97 -16.12
CA PHE A 307 -7.03 3.96 -17.18
C PHE A 307 -7.25 2.58 -16.58
N LYS A 308 -7.85 1.68 -17.38
CA LYS A 308 -8.13 0.30 -16.96
C LYS A 308 -6.84 -0.44 -16.59
N HIS A 309 -6.92 -1.31 -15.58
CA HIS A 309 -5.78 -2.00 -15.01
C HIS A 309 -4.95 -2.71 -16.07
N ASN A 310 -3.65 -2.40 -16.10
CA ASN A 310 -2.66 -3.03 -16.99
C ASN A 310 -3.07 -3.04 -18.49
N ASN A 311 -3.93 -2.10 -18.92
CA ASN A 311 -4.49 -2.04 -20.27
C ASN A 311 -3.87 -0.91 -21.10
N MET A 312 -3.02 -1.30 -22.05
CA MET A 312 -2.22 -0.34 -22.82
C MET A 312 -3.04 0.43 -23.86
N GLN A 313 -4.15 -0.11 -24.37
CA GLN A 313 -5.07 0.64 -25.23
C GLN A 313 -5.75 1.77 -24.48
N SER A 314 -6.20 1.49 -23.25
CA SER A 314 -6.83 2.48 -22.39
C SER A 314 -5.84 3.61 -22.08
N LEU A 315 -4.61 3.26 -21.70
CA LEU A 315 -3.55 4.23 -21.46
C LEU A 315 -3.23 5.04 -22.72
N GLU A 316 -3.00 4.39 -23.86
CA GLU A 316 -2.67 5.07 -25.12
C GLU A 316 -3.81 6.00 -25.56
N LYS A 317 -5.08 5.57 -25.42
CA LYS A 317 -6.23 6.41 -25.76
C LYS A 317 -6.22 7.70 -24.94
N LEU A 318 -6.02 7.61 -23.62
CA LEU A 318 -5.97 8.80 -22.76
C LEU A 318 -4.78 9.70 -23.08
N LEU A 319 -3.62 9.13 -23.41
CA LEU A 319 -2.46 9.90 -23.87
C LEU A 319 -2.75 10.64 -25.18
N LYS A 320 -3.32 9.96 -26.19
CA LYS A 320 -3.76 10.59 -27.45
C LYS A 320 -4.73 11.73 -27.20
N ASP A 321 -5.77 11.49 -26.40
CA ASP A 321 -6.77 12.50 -26.06
C ASP A 321 -6.15 13.70 -25.33
N ALA A 322 -5.18 13.46 -24.44
CA ALA A 322 -4.48 14.52 -23.73
C ALA A 322 -3.67 15.42 -24.66
N ILE A 323 -3.00 14.84 -25.67
CA ILE A 323 -2.22 15.59 -26.66
C ILE A 323 -3.14 16.34 -27.64
N VAL A 324 -4.19 15.69 -28.13
CA VAL A 324 -5.09 16.27 -29.16
C VAL A 324 -5.97 17.38 -28.59
N TYR A 325 -6.57 17.15 -27.41
CA TYR A 325 -7.57 18.08 -26.86
C TYR A 325 -7.02 19.04 -25.80
N GLY A 326 -5.84 18.76 -25.24
CA GLY A 326 -5.22 19.57 -24.18
C GLY A 326 -6.03 19.57 -22.87
N GLN A 327 -5.85 20.64 -22.09
CA GLN A 327 -6.50 20.84 -20.80
C GLN A 327 -8.03 21.05 -20.96
N PRO A 328 -8.85 20.51 -20.04
CA PRO A 328 -10.28 20.76 -20.02
C PRO A 328 -10.58 22.27 -19.98
N ARG A 329 -11.61 22.69 -20.71
CA ARG A 329 -12.10 24.08 -20.85
C ARG A 329 -11.13 25.03 -21.58
N THR A 330 -9.85 25.07 -21.21
CA THR A 330 -8.88 26.01 -21.79
C THR A 330 -8.28 25.54 -23.11
N ARG A 331 -8.32 24.23 -23.39
CA ARG A 331 -7.67 23.58 -24.55
C ARG A 331 -6.16 23.83 -24.66
N ARG A 332 -5.54 24.38 -23.61
CA ARG A 332 -4.09 24.63 -23.56
C ARG A 332 -3.31 23.31 -23.45
N PRO A 333 -2.08 23.22 -23.97
CA PRO A 333 -1.22 22.07 -23.72
C PRO A 333 -1.05 21.78 -22.22
N TRP A 334 -0.92 20.51 -21.86
CA TRP A 334 -0.58 20.11 -20.50
C TRP A 334 0.85 20.52 -20.16
N LYS A 335 1.07 21.01 -18.93
CA LYS A 335 2.43 21.34 -18.46
C LYS A 335 3.30 20.09 -18.30
N LYS A 336 2.72 19.04 -17.72
CA LYS A 336 3.29 17.71 -17.57
C LYS A 336 2.17 16.67 -17.65
N ILE A 337 2.48 15.51 -18.21
CA ILE A 337 1.64 14.31 -18.13
C ILE A 337 2.44 13.27 -17.36
N LEU A 338 1.92 12.78 -16.24
CA LEU A 338 2.57 11.80 -15.37
C LEU A 338 1.74 10.51 -15.35
N ILE A 339 2.35 9.40 -15.70
CA ILE A 339 1.78 8.05 -15.62
C ILE A 339 2.16 7.47 -14.26
N LEU A 340 1.18 7.00 -13.49
CA LEU A 340 1.37 6.34 -12.19
C LEU A 340 1.01 4.85 -12.31
N VAL A 341 1.97 3.98 -12.00
CA VAL A 341 1.80 2.52 -11.99
C VAL A 341 2.57 1.88 -10.83
N GLU A 342 2.14 0.70 -10.40
CA GLU A 342 2.88 -0.18 -9.49
C GLU A 342 3.69 -1.22 -10.28
N GLY A 343 4.80 -1.70 -9.72
CA GLY A 343 5.59 -2.80 -10.28
C GLY A 343 4.85 -4.13 -10.14
N ILE A 344 4.65 -4.57 -8.90
CA ILE A 344 3.66 -5.59 -8.53
C ILE A 344 2.51 -4.90 -7.81
N TYR A 345 1.28 -5.13 -8.26
CA TYR A 345 0.09 -4.58 -7.61
C TYR A 345 -0.22 -5.35 -6.32
N SER A 346 -0.35 -4.62 -5.22
CA SER A 346 -0.34 -5.18 -3.85
C SER A 346 -1.37 -6.27 -3.54
N MET A 347 -2.57 -6.22 -4.14
CA MET A 347 -3.68 -7.12 -3.80
C MET A 347 -3.85 -8.25 -4.82
N GLU A 348 -3.75 -7.92 -6.10
CA GLU A 348 -3.92 -8.86 -7.21
C GLU A 348 -2.61 -9.58 -7.53
N GLY A 349 -1.46 -9.02 -7.19
CA GLY A 349 -0.16 -9.63 -7.52
C GLY A 349 0.18 -9.63 -9.02
N SER A 350 -0.58 -8.90 -9.84
CA SER A 350 -0.25 -8.66 -11.25
C SER A 350 1.02 -7.82 -11.36
N ILE A 351 1.75 -8.00 -12.45
CA ILE A 351 2.97 -7.30 -12.81
C ILE A 351 2.62 -6.29 -13.92
N VAL A 352 3.09 -5.06 -13.78
CA VAL A 352 2.90 -4.05 -14.81
C VAL A 352 3.58 -4.45 -16.12
N ARG A 353 2.92 -4.14 -17.24
CA ARG A 353 3.48 -4.26 -18.60
C ARG A 353 4.43 -3.09 -18.89
N LEU A 354 5.51 -3.03 -18.10
CA LEU A 354 6.46 -1.92 -18.05
C LEU A 354 7.08 -1.59 -19.42
N PRO A 355 7.49 -2.56 -20.26
CA PRO A 355 8.06 -2.24 -21.58
C PRO A 355 7.09 -1.42 -22.46
N GLU A 356 5.80 -1.77 -22.46
CA GLU A 356 4.77 -1.04 -23.20
C GLU A 356 4.47 0.33 -22.59
N VAL A 357 4.43 0.43 -21.26
CA VAL A 357 4.28 1.72 -20.57
C VAL A 357 5.43 2.66 -20.95
N ILE A 358 6.67 2.18 -20.96
CA ILE A 358 7.84 2.96 -21.38
C ILE A 358 7.76 3.35 -22.87
N ALA A 359 7.33 2.42 -23.74
CA ALA A 359 7.16 2.73 -25.16
C ALA A 359 6.13 3.86 -25.38
N LEU A 360 5.00 3.81 -24.66
CA LEU A 360 3.99 4.87 -24.69
C LEU A 360 4.49 6.17 -24.06
N LYS A 361 5.18 6.12 -22.92
CA LYS A 361 5.85 7.26 -22.28
C LYS A 361 6.72 8.00 -23.29
N LYS A 362 7.64 7.28 -23.96
CA LYS A 362 8.56 7.83 -24.96
C LYS A 362 7.80 8.42 -26.15
N LYS A 363 6.82 7.70 -26.69
CA LYS A 363 6.01 8.13 -27.86
C LYS A 363 5.25 9.44 -27.60
N TYR A 364 4.66 9.60 -26.42
CA TYR A 364 3.83 10.76 -26.08
C TYR A 364 4.54 11.81 -25.21
N LYS A 365 5.84 11.63 -24.93
CA LYS A 365 6.66 12.52 -24.08
C LYS A 365 6.04 12.75 -22.70
N ALA A 366 5.52 11.68 -22.10
CA ALA A 366 5.03 11.68 -20.73
C ALA A 366 6.15 11.34 -19.74
N TYR A 367 5.90 11.57 -18.46
CA TYR A 367 6.74 11.08 -17.35
C TYR A 367 6.14 9.81 -16.75
N LEU A 368 6.98 8.97 -16.16
CA LEU A 368 6.63 7.72 -15.51
C LEU A 368 7.06 7.75 -14.04
N TYR A 369 6.09 7.52 -13.16
CA TYR A 369 6.28 7.22 -11.76
C TYR A 369 5.98 5.75 -11.54
N LEU A 370 6.99 4.99 -11.13
CA LEU A 370 6.90 3.56 -10.90
C LEU A 370 7.05 3.28 -9.40
N ASP A 371 6.01 2.71 -8.80
CA ASP A 371 6.02 2.25 -7.41
C ASP A 371 6.46 0.78 -7.34
N GLU A 372 7.71 0.54 -6.96
CA GLU A 372 8.32 -0.78 -6.81
C GLU A 372 8.08 -1.39 -5.41
N ALA A 373 7.11 -0.92 -4.61
CA ALA A 373 7.01 -1.30 -3.21
C ALA A 373 6.84 -2.82 -2.94
N HIS A 374 6.26 -3.58 -3.86
CA HIS A 374 6.13 -5.04 -3.76
C HIS A 374 7.12 -5.83 -4.63
N SER A 375 7.73 -5.18 -5.62
CA SER A 375 8.63 -5.81 -6.59
C SER A 375 10.09 -5.66 -6.21
N ILE A 376 10.49 -4.55 -5.57
CA ILE A 376 11.86 -4.36 -5.09
C ILE A 376 12.24 -5.45 -4.10
N GLY A 377 13.38 -6.09 -4.31
CA GLY A 377 13.86 -7.26 -3.55
C GLY A 377 13.12 -8.57 -3.83
N ALA A 378 12.05 -8.58 -4.63
CA ALA A 378 11.26 -9.78 -4.94
C ALA A 378 11.34 -10.21 -6.41
N LEU A 379 11.60 -9.27 -7.32
CA LEU A 379 11.70 -9.51 -8.76
C LEU A 379 13.06 -9.11 -9.34
N GLY A 380 13.36 -9.73 -10.48
CA GLY A 380 14.62 -9.55 -11.21
C GLY A 380 15.74 -10.49 -10.72
N PRO A 381 16.71 -10.81 -11.58
CA PRO A 381 17.86 -11.64 -11.21
C PRO A 381 18.74 -11.04 -10.12
N THR A 382 18.68 -9.72 -9.93
CA THR A 382 19.45 -8.98 -8.91
C THR A 382 18.56 -8.38 -7.82
N GLY A 383 17.26 -8.69 -7.82
CA GLY A 383 16.31 -8.19 -6.83
C GLY A 383 15.97 -6.71 -6.99
N ARG A 384 16.25 -6.08 -8.15
CA ARG A 384 16.04 -4.64 -8.36
C ARG A 384 14.62 -4.27 -8.82
N GLY A 385 13.69 -5.21 -8.81
CA GLY A 385 12.28 -4.96 -9.12
C GLY A 385 11.90 -5.26 -10.56
N VAL A 386 10.82 -4.64 -11.04
CA VAL A 386 10.29 -4.94 -12.38
C VAL A 386 11.17 -4.43 -13.50
N VAL A 387 11.94 -3.34 -13.28
CA VAL A 387 12.93 -2.86 -14.25
C VAL A 387 13.95 -3.96 -14.57
N ASP A 388 14.51 -4.58 -13.54
CA ASP A 388 15.48 -5.68 -13.66
C ASP A 388 14.84 -6.98 -14.17
N TYR A 389 13.61 -7.28 -13.75
CA TYR A 389 12.84 -8.42 -14.28
C TYR A 389 12.70 -8.40 -15.80
N PHE A 390 12.45 -7.23 -16.39
CA PHE A 390 12.35 -7.09 -17.84
C PHE A 390 13.69 -6.80 -18.54
N GLY A 391 14.78 -6.61 -17.78
CA GLY A 391 16.08 -6.21 -18.32
C GLY A 391 16.05 -4.84 -18.99
N LEU A 392 15.30 -3.91 -18.42
CA LEU A 392 15.14 -2.55 -18.93
C LEU A 392 16.19 -1.62 -18.34
N ASP A 393 16.42 -0.50 -19.03
CA ASP A 393 17.30 0.56 -18.54
C ASP A 393 16.58 1.36 -17.42
N PRO A 394 17.16 1.49 -16.21
CA PRO A 394 16.61 2.33 -15.15
C PRO A 394 16.37 3.79 -15.59
N GLU A 395 17.15 4.33 -16.53
CA GLU A 395 16.98 5.70 -17.02
C GLU A 395 15.66 5.93 -17.76
N ASP A 396 14.99 4.86 -18.19
CA ASP A 396 13.67 4.94 -18.83
C ASP A 396 12.53 5.20 -17.84
N VAL A 397 12.79 5.13 -16.53
CA VAL A 397 11.85 5.43 -15.46
C VAL A 397 12.23 6.77 -14.81
N ASP A 398 11.34 7.76 -14.85
CA ASP A 398 11.72 9.10 -14.36
C ASP A 398 11.72 9.19 -12.83
N VAL A 399 10.81 8.48 -12.16
CA VAL A 399 10.70 8.44 -10.71
C VAL A 399 10.55 6.99 -10.26
N MET A 400 11.59 6.44 -9.67
CA MET A 400 11.59 5.10 -9.07
C MET A 400 11.29 5.22 -7.58
N MET A 401 10.09 4.84 -7.20
CA MET A 401 9.68 4.83 -5.80
C MET A 401 9.73 3.40 -5.26
N GLY A 402 10.09 3.24 -3.99
CA GLY A 402 9.93 1.96 -3.31
C GLY A 402 9.85 2.10 -1.80
N THR A 403 9.66 0.97 -1.11
CA THR A 403 9.57 0.92 0.34
C THR A 403 10.60 -0.02 0.96
N PHE A 404 11.02 0.32 2.18
CA PHE A 404 11.89 -0.52 3.00
C PHE A 404 11.13 -1.46 3.93
N THR A 405 9.79 -1.39 3.96
CA THR A 405 8.95 -2.14 4.92
C THR A 405 8.70 -3.60 4.58
N LYS A 406 9.10 -4.03 3.37
CA LYS A 406 8.81 -5.39 2.85
C LYS A 406 10.08 -6.21 2.74
N SER A 407 10.63 -6.31 1.54
CA SER A 407 11.81 -7.14 1.23
C SER A 407 13.03 -6.81 2.09
N PHE A 408 13.17 -5.56 2.56
CA PHE A 408 14.29 -5.12 3.40
C PHE A 408 14.04 -5.28 4.91
N GLY A 409 12.81 -5.62 5.32
CA GLY A 409 12.48 -5.89 6.72
C GLY A 409 12.70 -4.71 7.67
N ALA A 410 12.51 -3.48 7.21
CA ALA A 410 12.77 -2.25 7.96
C ALA A 410 11.57 -1.27 7.90
N ALA A 411 11.82 0.04 7.88
CA ALA A 411 10.79 1.06 7.76
C ALA A 411 11.20 2.19 6.82
N GLY A 412 10.21 2.88 6.25
CA GLY A 412 10.43 4.01 5.35
C GLY A 412 10.26 3.68 3.87
N GLY A 413 10.70 4.59 3.02
CA GLY A 413 10.72 4.43 1.58
C GLY A 413 11.71 5.35 0.91
N TYR A 414 11.81 5.29 -0.41
CA TYR A 414 12.76 6.08 -1.18
C TYR A 414 12.16 6.56 -2.49
N ILE A 415 12.77 7.60 -3.04
CA ILE A 415 12.64 7.97 -4.45
C ILE A 415 14.04 8.02 -5.05
N GLY A 416 14.24 7.35 -6.18
CA GLY A 416 15.44 7.37 -7.00
C GLY A 416 15.15 7.89 -8.40
N GLY A 417 16.17 8.43 -9.05
CA GLY A 417 16.11 8.93 -10.43
C GLY A 417 17.29 9.84 -10.75
N LYS A 418 17.06 10.80 -11.65
CA LYS A 418 18.07 11.80 -12.01
C LYS A 418 18.44 12.69 -10.82
N LYS A 419 19.69 13.14 -10.76
CA LYS A 419 20.18 14.01 -9.69
C LYS A 419 19.36 15.29 -9.57
N GLU A 420 19.02 15.91 -10.69
CA GLU A 420 18.20 17.13 -10.74
C GLU A 420 16.82 16.94 -10.08
N LEU A 421 16.20 15.77 -10.28
CA LEU A 421 14.93 15.41 -9.65
C LEU A 421 15.09 15.29 -8.13
N ILE A 422 16.13 14.59 -7.68
CA ILE A 422 16.36 14.33 -6.27
C ILE A 422 16.72 15.63 -5.54
N ASP A 423 17.57 16.48 -6.12
CA ASP A 423 17.90 17.80 -5.56
C ASP A 423 16.66 18.70 -5.47
N TYR A 424 15.78 18.65 -6.48
CA TYR A 424 14.50 19.34 -6.46
C TYR A 424 13.60 18.85 -5.31
N LEU A 425 13.42 17.52 -5.17
CA LEU A 425 12.62 16.93 -4.10
C LEU A 425 13.20 17.24 -2.72
N ARG A 426 14.52 17.28 -2.56
CA ARG A 426 15.18 17.58 -1.28
C ARG A 426 14.80 18.95 -0.71
N THR A 427 14.44 19.90 -1.58
CA THR A 427 14.05 21.28 -1.20
C THR A 427 12.55 21.55 -1.28
N HIS A 428 11.80 20.82 -2.10
CA HIS A 428 10.37 21.09 -2.35
C HIS A 428 9.41 20.04 -1.75
N SER A 429 9.92 18.87 -1.33
CA SER A 429 9.09 17.86 -0.70
C SER A 429 8.75 18.23 0.73
N HIS A 430 7.46 18.20 1.07
CA HIS A 430 7.01 18.40 2.44
C HIS A 430 7.58 17.34 3.39
N SER A 431 7.75 16.10 2.92
CA SER A 431 8.38 15.05 3.72
C SER A 431 9.89 15.21 3.87
N ALA A 432 10.56 15.85 2.91
CA ALA A 432 11.98 16.17 3.06
C ALA A 432 12.20 17.30 4.07
N VAL A 433 11.35 18.33 4.02
CA VAL A 433 11.52 19.58 4.77
C VAL A 433 11.01 19.44 6.21
N TYR A 434 9.86 18.79 6.43
CA TYR A 434 9.15 18.86 7.72
C TYR A 434 9.07 17.53 8.48
N ALA A 435 9.36 16.39 7.84
CA ALA A 435 9.32 15.11 8.53
C ALA A 435 10.63 14.83 9.26
N THR A 436 10.53 14.15 10.40
CA THR A 436 11.68 13.64 11.14
C THR A 436 12.47 12.64 10.27
N SER A 437 13.79 12.70 10.37
CA SER A 437 14.69 11.76 9.68
C SER A 437 14.48 10.31 10.14
N LEU A 438 14.94 9.36 9.32
CA LEU A 438 14.89 7.94 9.66
C LEU A 438 15.75 7.66 10.89
N SER A 439 15.30 6.72 11.73
CA SER A 439 16.07 6.27 12.89
C SER A 439 17.39 5.61 12.42
N PRO A 440 18.56 5.98 12.99
CA PRO A 440 19.86 5.40 12.61
C PRO A 440 19.92 3.86 12.62
N PRO A 441 19.44 3.14 13.64
CA PRO A 441 19.41 1.68 13.60
C PRO A 441 18.49 1.12 12.49
N VAL A 442 17.41 1.82 12.14
CA VAL A 442 16.57 1.43 10.99
C VAL A 442 17.31 1.66 9.68
N VAL A 443 18.06 2.75 9.55
CA VAL A 443 18.94 3.00 8.40
C VAL A 443 19.96 1.89 8.24
N GLU A 444 20.61 1.47 9.33
CA GLU A 444 21.61 0.39 9.30
C GLU A 444 21.00 -0.97 8.93
N GLN A 445 19.79 -1.28 9.40
CA GLN A 445 19.04 -2.48 8.98
C GLN A 445 18.84 -2.49 7.45
N ILE A 446 18.50 -1.35 6.86
CA ILE A 446 18.30 -1.22 5.40
C ILE A 446 19.63 -1.37 4.68
N VAL A 447 20.68 -0.68 5.13
CA VAL A 447 22.02 -0.73 4.54
C VAL A 447 22.53 -2.18 4.54
N THR A 448 22.40 -2.88 5.66
CA THR A 448 22.89 -4.26 5.80
C THR A 448 22.11 -5.24 4.93
N SER A 449 20.78 -5.17 4.95
CA SER A 449 19.93 -6.03 4.11
C SER A 449 20.16 -5.78 2.61
N MET A 450 20.31 -4.53 2.20
CA MET A 450 20.59 -4.15 0.82
C MET A 450 21.99 -4.59 0.37
N LYS A 451 23.03 -4.40 1.20
CA LYS A 451 24.37 -4.96 0.93
C LYS A 451 24.34 -6.47 0.79
N CYS A 452 23.54 -7.17 1.60
CA CYS A 452 23.36 -8.62 1.48
C CYS A 452 22.75 -9.01 0.14
N ILE A 453 21.65 -8.36 -0.27
CA ILE A 453 21.01 -8.57 -1.59
C ILE A 453 22.01 -8.32 -2.72
N MET A 454 22.83 -7.28 -2.61
CA MET A 454 23.86 -6.93 -3.59
C MET A 454 25.10 -7.85 -3.56
N GLY A 455 25.21 -8.76 -2.58
CA GLY A 455 26.40 -9.60 -2.36
C GLY A 455 27.65 -8.81 -1.93
N GLN A 456 27.46 -7.63 -1.34
CA GLN A 456 28.51 -6.75 -0.82
C GLN A 456 28.81 -6.98 0.68
N ASP A 457 28.06 -7.86 1.33
CA ASP A 457 28.26 -8.26 2.72
C ASP A 457 29.31 -9.39 2.88
N GLY A 458 29.93 -9.82 1.78
CA GLY A 458 30.89 -10.93 1.76
C GLY A 458 30.24 -12.31 1.84
N THR A 459 28.91 -12.41 1.79
CA THR A 459 28.18 -13.69 1.81
C THR A 459 27.57 -14.01 0.44
N THR A 460 27.12 -15.26 0.27
CA THR A 460 26.37 -15.70 -0.92
C THR A 460 24.86 -15.72 -0.69
N LEU A 461 24.38 -15.25 0.47
CA LEU A 461 22.97 -15.31 0.85
C LEU A 461 22.08 -14.52 -0.11
N GLY A 462 22.48 -13.31 -0.49
CA GLY A 462 21.74 -12.51 -1.48
C GLY A 462 21.53 -13.24 -2.81
N LYS A 463 22.56 -13.94 -3.29
CA LYS A 463 22.49 -14.71 -4.54
C LYS A 463 21.55 -15.91 -4.41
N SER A 464 21.47 -16.55 -3.25
CA SER A 464 20.61 -17.72 -3.07
C SER A 464 19.12 -17.37 -3.15
N PHE A 465 18.73 -16.14 -2.78
CA PHE A 465 17.34 -15.67 -2.93
C PHE A 465 16.86 -15.62 -4.38
N PHE A 466 17.77 -15.35 -5.31
CA PHE A 466 17.43 -15.20 -6.74
C PHE A 466 17.92 -16.36 -7.60
N SER A 467 18.62 -17.34 -7.02
CA SER A 467 19.15 -18.50 -7.73
C SER A 467 18.07 -19.48 -8.21
N TRP A 468 16.83 -19.39 -7.71
CA TRP A 468 15.74 -20.33 -8.03
C TRP A 468 15.11 -20.14 -9.43
N LYS A 469 15.62 -19.23 -10.27
CA LYS A 469 15.04 -18.85 -11.57
C LYS A 469 15.84 -19.27 -12.82
N ILE A 470 16.83 -20.16 -12.71
CA ILE A 470 17.62 -20.65 -13.86
C ILE A 470 17.48 -22.19 -14.05
N SER A 471 16.26 -22.72 -14.02
CA SER A 471 15.99 -24.12 -14.41
C SER A 471 14.78 -24.23 -15.28
#